data_AF-A0A816P187-F1
#
_entry.id   AF-A0A816P187-F1
#
_cell.length_a   1.000
_cell.length_b   1.000
_cell.length_c   1.000
_cell.angle_alpha   90.00
_cell.angle_beta   90.00
_cell.angle_gamma   90.00
#
_symmetry.space_group_name_H-M   'P 1'
#
loop_
_entity.id
_entity.type
_entity.pdbx_description
1 polymer ?
#
loop_
_entity_poly.entity_id
_entity_poly.type
_entity_poly.pdbx_seq_one_letter_code
_entity_poly.pdbx_strand_id
1 'polypeptide(L)'
;MRSNKLTAIDETECLSSSQSPENSFLQPSPTKLTITKTYSNKGKCMLIVNGYNLQFFNFNRMKTIKFWRCTNRSCNVILHTNSDDTFIRFSGTITVHNVIFQINS
;
A
#
# COMPACT_ATOMS: atom_id res chain seq x y z
N MET A 1 -7.30 -47.43 -13.62
CA MET A 1 -8.50 -46.67 -14.02
C MET A 1 -9.58 -46.90 -12.98
N ARG A 2 -9.84 -45.92 -12.11
CA ARG A 2 -10.96 -45.97 -11.15
C ARG A 2 -11.71 -44.65 -11.24
N SER A 3 -12.85 -44.72 -11.92
CA SER A 3 -13.84 -43.66 -12.04
C SER A 3 -14.59 -43.50 -10.73
N ASN A 4 -14.69 -42.28 -10.19
CA ASN A 4 -15.62 -41.97 -9.12
C ASN A 4 -16.57 -40.83 -9.53
N LYS A 5 -17.76 -41.33 -9.87
CA LYS A 5 -19.13 -40.80 -9.88
C LYS A 5 -19.36 -39.44 -9.18
N LEU A 6 -19.90 -38.48 -9.93
CA LEU A 6 -20.59 -37.28 -9.44
C LEU A 6 -21.96 -37.67 -8.84
N THR A 7 -22.33 -37.02 -7.75
CA THR A 7 -23.73 -36.84 -7.32
C THR A 7 -23.97 -35.36 -7.03
N ALA A 8 -24.90 -34.79 -7.79
CA ALA A 8 -25.50 -33.49 -7.55
C ALA A 8 -26.44 -33.57 -6.34
N ILE A 9 -26.49 -32.49 -5.57
CA ILE A 9 -27.57 -32.21 -4.62
C ILE A 9 -28.05 -30.80 -4.90
N ASP A 10 -29.31 -30.78 -5.28
CA ASP A 10 -30.19 -29.65 -5.53
C ASP A 10 -30.80 -29.17 -4.19
N GLU A 11 -31.53 -28.07 -4.27
CA GLU A 11 -32.61 -27.66 -3.36
C GLU A 11 -32.31 -26.68 -2.21
N THR A 12 -32.74 -25.44 -2.47
CA THR A 12 -33.92 -24.83 -1.80
C THR A 12 -33.68 -23.63 -0.90
N GLU A 13 -34.47 -22.62 -1.25
CA GLU A 13 -34.58 -21.25 -0.80
C GLU A 13 -34.98 -21.12 0.69
N CYS A 14 -34.56 -20.03 1.31
CA CYS A 14 -35.35 -19.34 2.33
C CYS A 14 -35.03 -17.84 2.30
N LEU A 15 -35.94 -17.08 1.70
CA LEU A 15 -36.06 -15.63 1.90
C LEU A 15 -36.42 -15.32 3.35
N SER A 16 -35.76 -14.33 3.95
CA SER A 16 -36.41 -13.44 4.92
C SER A 16 -35.66 -12.11 4.99
N SER A 17 -36.23 -11.15 4.27
CA SER A 17 -35.81 -9.76 4.19
C SER A 17 -36.07 -9.05 5.52
N SER A 18 -35.01 -8.61 6.20
CA SER A 18 -35.08 -7.69 7.34
C SER A 18 -34.38 -6.39 6.94
N GLN A 19 -35.12 -5.46 6.34
CA GLN A 19 -34.61 -4.14 5.98
C GLN A 19 -34.32 -3.34 7.26
N SER A 20 -33.05 -3.31 7.64
CA SER A 20 -32.53 -2.40 8.66
C SER A 20 -32.30 -1.02 8.03
N PRO A 21 -32.53 0.08 8.77
CA PRO A 21 -32.41 1.43 8.24
C PRO A 21 -30.99 1.65 7.71
N GLU A 22 -30.91 1.99 6.43
CA GLU A 22 -29.69 2.29 5.68
C GLU A 22 -29.06 3.58 6.23
N ASN A 23 -28.39 3.46 7.38
CA ASN A 23 -27.43 4.43 7.81
C ASN A 23 -26.19 4.19 6.94
N SER A 24 -26.16 4.82 5.76
CA SER A 24 -25.10 4.74 4.76
C SER A 24 -23.83 5.41 5.30
N PHE A 25 -23.24 4.74 6.28
CA PHE A 25 -21.87 4.94 6.69
C PHE A 25 -21.01 4.73 5.46
N LEU A 26 -20.51 5.82 4.91
CA LEU A 26 -19.47 5.85 3.89
C LEU A 26 -18.31 5.01 4.40
N GLN A 27 -18.27 3.73 4.03
CA GLN A 27 -17.12 2.89 4.34
C GLN A 27 -15.94 3.52 3.58
N PRO A 28 -14.90 4.00 4.29
CA PRO A 28 -13.73 4.53 3.62
C PRO A 28 -13.16 3.39 2.79
N SER A 29 -13.18 3.57 1.46
CA SER A 29 -12.62 2.59 0.56
C SER A 29 -11.14 2.40 0.88
N PRO A 30 -10.61 1.16 0.79
CA PRO A 30 -9.21 0.91 1.07
C PRO A 30 -8.35 1.83 0.21
N THR A 31 -7.60 2.72 0.86
CA THR A 31 -6.78 3.71 0.17
C THR A 31 -5.67 2.95 -0.55
N LYS A 32 -5.80 2.82 -1.87
CA LYS A 32 -4.78 2.18 -2.71
C LYS A 32 -3.47 2.93 -2.54
N LEU A 33 -2.43 2.22 -2.09
CA LEU A 33 -1.09 2.77 -1.94
C LEU A 33 -0.50 3.09 -3.31
N THR A 34 -0.23 4.35 -3.58
CA THR A 34 0.42 4.78 -4.83
C THR A 34 1.90 5.01 -4.58
N ILE A 35 2.74 4.27 -5.31
CA ILE A 35 4.19 4.46 -5.33
C ILE A 35 4.57 5.13 -6.64
N THR A 36 5.09 6.35 -6.56
CA THR A 36 5.57 7.10 -7.72
C THR A 36 7.09 7.15 -7.72
N LYS A 37 7.71 6.72 -8.82
CA LYS A 37 9.16 6.82 -9.01
C LYS A 37 9.52 8.21 -9.52
N THR A 38 10.49 8.85 -8.91
CA THR A 38 10.99 10.17 -9.30
C THR A 38 12.51 10.21 -9.27
N TYR A 39 13.10 11.30 -9.74
CA TYR A 39 14.54 11.51 -9.75
C TYR A 39 14.88 12.88 -9.19
N SER A 40 15.90 12.93 -8.33
CA SER A 40 16.46 14.20 -7.89
C SER A 40 17.18 14.93 -9.03
N ASN A 41 17.45 16.22 -8.86
CA ASN A 41 18.24 17.03 -9.79
C ASN A 41 19.66 16.49 -10.03
N LYS A 42 20.15 15.57 -9.17
CA LYS A 42 21.43 14.88 -9.30
C LYS A 42 21.30 13.49 -9.96
N GLY A 43 20.14 13.17 -10.55
CA GLY A 43 19.86 11.89 -11.20
C GLY A 43 19.64 10.70 -10.24
N LYS A 44 19.59 10.92 -8.92
CA LYS A 44 19.32 9.83 -7.96
C LYS A 44 17.86 9.45 -7.96
N CYS A 45 17.58 8.15 -8.08
CA CYS A 45 16.23 7.58 -7.96
C CYS A 45 15.65 7.79 -6.56
N MET A 46 14.37 8.18 -6.51
CA MET A 46 13.59 8.40 -5.30
C MET A 46 12.18 7.84 -5.49
N LEU A 47 11.49 7.59 -4.38
CA LEU A 47 10.09 7.21 -4.36
C LEU A 47 9.27 8.27 -3.64
N ILE A 48 8.08 8.55 -4.15
CA ILE A 48 7.04 9.33 -3.48
C ILE A 48 5.92 8.37 -3.12
N VAL A 49 5.65 8.21 -1.82
CA VAL A 49 4.59 7.31 -1.33
C VAL A 49 3.83 8.03 -0.22
N ASN A 50 2.53 8.22 -0.37
CA ASN A 50 1.68 8.95 0.59
C ASN A 50 2.26 10.32 1.02
N GLY A 51 2.85 11.05 0.08
CA GLY A 51 3.48 12.36 0.34
C GLY A 51 4.89 12.30 0.94
N TYR A 52 5.40 11.12 1.29
CA TYR A 52 6.79 10.96 1.76
C TYR A 52 7.74 10.88 0.58
N ASN A 53 8.78 11.71 0.61
CA ASN A 53 9.91 11.62 -0.31
C ASN A 53 10.96 10.67 0.28
N LEU A 54 11.20 9.56 -0.39
CA LEU A 54 12.04 8.47 0.08
C LEU A 54 13.23 8.29 -0.87
N GLN A 55 14.44 8.26 -0.32
CA GLN A 55 15.67 8.02 -1.06
C GLN A 55 16.17 6.61 -0.78
N PHE A 56 16.70 5.94 -1.82
CA PHE A 56 17.34 4.64 -1.64
C PHE A 56 18.48 4.73 -0.63
N PHE A 57 18.43 3.87 0.39
CA PHE A 57 19.38 3.84 1.49
C PHE A 57 20.31 2.64 1.35
N ASN A 58 19.76 1.42 1.29
CA ASN A 58 20.56 0.20 1.19
C ASN A 58 19.71 -1.01 0.75
N PHE A 59 20.36 -2.13 0.48
CA PHE A 59 19.73 -3.45 0.43
C PHE A 59 19.88 -4.20 1.76
N ASN A 60 19.05 -5.23 1.97
CA ASN A 60 19.34 -6.24 2.98
C ASN A 60 20.54 -7.13 2.56
N ARG A 61 21.03 -7.96 3.49
CA ARG A 61 22.18 -8.84 3.25
C ARG A 61 22.02 -9.75 2.03
N MET A 62 20.79 -10.19 1.75
CA MET A 62 20.46 -11.08 0.62
C MET A 62 20.13 -10.34 -0.68
N LYS A 63 20.13 -8.99 -0.69
CA LYS A 63 19.73 -8.15 -1.83
C LYS A 63 18.30 -8.39 -2.35
N THR A 64 17.42 -8.94 -1.52
CA THR A 64 16.00 -9.17 -1.85
C THR A 64 15.09 -8.03 -1.43
N ILE A 65 15.52 -7.19 -0.48
CA ILE A 65 14.76 -6.06 0.04
C ILE A 65 15.57 -4.78 -0.15
N LYS A 66 14.93 -3.75 -0.71
CA LYS A 66 15.43 -2.38 -0.78
C LYS A 66 14.87 -1.58 0.40
N PHE A 67 15.74 -0.83 1.06
CA PHE A 67 15.40 0.11 2.11
C PHE A 67 15.43 1.52 1.54
N TRP A 68 14.36 2.26 1.76
CA TRP A 68 14.22 3.64 1.34
C TRP A 68 13.96 4.51 2.57
N ARG A 69 14.81 5.49 2.80
CA ARG A 69 14.70 6.39 3.97
C ARG A 69 14.06 7.71 3.55
N CYS A 70 13.22 8.25 4.41
CA CYS A 70 12.67 9.59 4.26
C CYS A 70 13.79 10.64 4.12
N THR A 71 13.66 11.56 3.16
CA THR A 71 14.68 12.60 2.94
C THR A 71 14.63 13.72 3.98
N ASN A 72 13.49 13.89 4.67
CA ASN A 72 13.38 14.85 5.77
C ASN A 72 14.14 14.33 7.01
N ARG A 73 15.01 15.16 7.59
CA ARG A 73 15.86 14.77 8.73
C ARG A 73 15.09 14.44 10.00
N SER A 74 13.93 15.06 10.22
CA SER A 74 13.06 14.75 11.37
C SER A 74 12.17 13.53 11.15
N CYS A 75 12.14 13.00 9.93
CA CYS A 75 11.31 11.88 9.52
C CYS A 75 12.12 10.58 9.61
N ASN A 76 11.71 9.70 10.52
CA ASN A 76 12.36 8.40 10.74
C ASN A 76 11.69 7.26 9.97
N VAL A 77 10.86 7.59 8.97
CA VAL A 77 10.16 6.60 8.15
C VAL A 77 11.13 5.90 7.21
N ILE A 78 11.05 4.57 7.19
CA ILE A 78 11.76 3.72 6.24
C ILE A 78 10.73 2.83 5.52
N LEU A 79 10.72 2.89 4.19
CA LEU A 79 9.93 2.02 3.34
C LEU A 79 10.77 0.81 2.91
N HIS A 80 10.16 -0.38 2.99
CA HIS A 80 10.72 -1.61 2.49
C HIS A 80 10.02 -2.01 1.20
N THR A 81 10.79 -2.23 0.13
CA THR A 81 10.28 -2.80 -1.13
C THR A 81 11.06 -4.05 -1.50
N ASN A 82 10.50 -4.88 -2.38
CA ASN A 82 11.25 -5.98 -2.99
C ASN A 82 12.20 -5.46 -4.10
N SER A 83 12.84 -6.38 -4.83
CA SER A 83 13.68 -6.08 -6.00
C SER A 83 12.91 -5.35 -7.11
N ASP A 84 11.61 -5.60 -7.21
CA ASP A 84 10.71 -5.12 -8.26
C ASP A 84 9.97 -3.84 -7.85
N ASP A 85 10.48 -3.14 -6.83
CA ASP A 85 9.93 -1.89 -6.28
C ASP A 85 8.48 -2.03 -5.74
N THR A 86 8.01 -3.25 -5.48
CA THR A 86 6.71 -3.54 -4.87
C THR A 86 6.75 -3.28 -3.36
N PHE A 87 5.70 -2.65 -2.83
CA PHE A 87 5.54 -2.38 -1.40
C PHE A 87 5.59 -3.66 -0.56
N ILE A 88 6.34 -3.61 0.55
CA ILE A 88 6.28 -4.65 1.59
C ILE A 88 5.69 -4.05 2.88
N ARG A 89 6.35 -3.04 3.46
CA ARG A 89 5.91 -2.38 4.71
C ARG A 89 6.64 -1.06 4.96
N PHE A 90 6.09 -0.26 5.88
CA PHE A 90 6.80 0.85 6.52
C PHE A 90 7.41 0.42 7.87
N SER A 91 8.44 1.15 8.31
CA SER A 91 8.96 1.12 9.68
C SER A 91 9.31 2.53 10.15
N GLY A 92 9.39 2.70 11.48
CA GLY A 92 9.59 4.01 12.12
C GLY A 92 8.27 4.70 12.49
N THR A 93 8.38 5.87 13.11
CA THR A 93 7.22 6.69 13.50
C THR A 93 6.68 7.42 12.29
N ILE A 94 5.46 7.07 11.87
CA ILE A 94 4.75 7.76 10.79
C ILE A 94 4.13 9.02 11.38
N THR A 95 4.85 10.15 11.26
CA THR A 95 4.28 11.47 11.55
C THR A 95 3.61 11.97 10.28
N VAL A 96 2.30 12.21 10.32
CA VAL A 96 1.59 12.83 9.19
C VAL A 96 2.27 14.17 8.92
N HIS A 97 3.03 14.25 7.83
CA HIS A 97 3.52 15.53 7.36
C HIS A 97 2.26 16.28 6.92
N ASN A 98 1.95 17.39 7.59
CA ASN A 98 1.01 18.35 7.02
C ASN A 98 1.57 18.71 5.65
N VAL A 99 1.02 18.11 4.60
CA VAL A 99 1.36 18.42 3.22
C VAL A 99 0.79 19.82 3.01
N ILE A 100 1.59 20.84 3.34
CA ILE A 100 1.32 22.19 2.91
C ILE A 100 1.55 22.15 1.40
N PHE A 101 0.46 21.95 0.64
CA PHE A 101 0.46 22.16 -0.79
C PHE A 101 0.86 23.62 -1.00
N GLN A 102 2.13 23.87 -1.33
CA GLN A 102 2.53 25.16 -1.85
C GLN A 102 1.96 25.25 -3.26
N ILE A 103 0.81 25.91 -3.37
CA ILE A 103 0.27 26.38 -4.64
C ILE A 103 1.18 27.53 -5.04
N ASN A 104 2.15 27.26 -5.91
CA ASN A 104 2.88 28.34 -6.58
C ASN A 104 1.90 28.98 -7.56
N SER A 105 1.41 30.16 -7.20
CA SER A 105 0.63 31.09 -8.02
C SER A 105 1.50 31.80 -9.04
#